data_AF-P19313-F1
#
_entry.id   AF-P19313-F1
#
_cell.length_a   1.000
_cell.length_b   1.000
_cell.length_c   1.000
_cell.angle_alpha   90.00
_cell.angle_beta   90.00
_cell.angle_gamma   90.00
#
_symmetry.space_group_name_H-M   'P 1'
#
loop_
_entity.id
_entity.type
_entity.pdbx_description
1 polymer ?
#
loop_
_entity_poly.entity_id
_entity_poly.type
_entity_poly.pdbx_seq_one_letter_code
_entity_poly.pdbx_strand_id
1 'polypeptide(L)'
;MAYLLHAQLFLLTTFILVLNMRLCPVLGHFLGGIEKSSMEEEGASEALNYAVNEYNEKNSDLYLSRVVEVKDVQKQVVAGTKFFFDVILGKTICLKTQGDLTNCPLNEEADQQEHEFCSFVVHDIPWENYIVLLSSSCHSI
;
A
#
# COMPACT_ATOMS: atom_id res chain seq x y z
N MET A 1 -8.56 2.61 -63.14
CA MET A 1 -9.63 2.74 -62.12
C MET A 1 -9.42 1.80 -60.94
N ALA A 2 -9.26 0.48 -61.13
CA ALA A 2 -9.09 -0.48 -60.02
C ALA A 2 -7.88 -0.21 -59.09
N TYR A 3 -6.70 0.13 -59.65
CA TYR A 3 -5.50 0.43 -58.87
C TYR A 3 -5.66 1.63 -57.91
N LEU A 4 -6.37 2.68 -58.34
CA LEU A 4 -6.66 3.83 -57.49
C LEU A 4 -7.59 3.44 -56.33
N LEU A 5 -8.61 2.62 -56.62
CA LEU A 5 -9.53 2.11 -55.59
C LEU A 5 -8.79 1.24 -54.56
N HIS A 6 -7.90 0.35 -54.99
CA HIS A 6 -7.10 -0.47 -54.09
C HIS A 6 -6.15 0.37 -53.23
N ALA A 7 -5.46 1.36 -53.82
CA ALA A 7 -4.59 2.26 -53.07
C ALA A 7 -5.36 3.07 -52.01
N GLN A 8 -6.55 3.58 -52.36
CA GLN A 8 -7.43 4.27 -51.41
C GLN A 8 -7.89 3.33 -50.28
N LEU A 9 -8.23 2.08 -50.60
CA LEU A 9 -8.64 1.09 -49.61
C LEU A 9 -7.51 0.75 -48.64
N PHE A 10 -6.27 0.55 -49.14
CA PHE A 10 -5.09 0.31 -48.28
C PHE A 10 -4.74 1.52 -47.41
N LEU A 11 -4.87 2.74 -47.93
CA LEU A 11 -4.66 3.96 -47.12
C LEU A 11 -5.74 4.10 -46.04
N LEU A 12 -6.99 3.77 -46.34
CA LEU A 12 -8.08 3.76 -45.36
C LEU A 12 -7.88 2.70 -44.28
N THR A 13 -7.50 1.47 -44.62
CA THR A 13 -7.29 0.41 -43.63
C THR A 13 -6.11 0.70 -42.72
N THR A 14 -4.99 1.20 -43.27
CA THR A 14 -3.85 1.63 -42.46
C THR A 14 -4.18 2.82 -41.59
N PHE A 15 -4.92 3.81 -42.10
CA PHE A 15 -5.40 4.94 -41.29
C PHE A 15 -6.32 4.48 -40.16
N ILE A 16 -7.28 3.59 -40.42
CA ILE A 16 -8.15 3.00 -39.40
C ILE A 16 -7.34 2.21 -38.37
N LEU A 17 -6.37 1.39 -38.80
CA LEU A 17 -5.51 0.63 -37.88
C LEU A 17 -4.68 1.57 -36.98
N VAL A 18 -4.07 2.61 -37.55
CA VAL A 18 -3.29 3.61 -36.80
C VAL A 18 -4.20 4.42 -35.88
N LEU A 19 -5.39 4.81 -36.33
CA LEU A 19 -6.39 5.51 -35.53
C LEU A 19 -6.81 4.65 -34.32
N ASN A 20 -7.12 3.37 -34.54
CA ASN A 20 -7.45 2.43 -33.46
C ASN A 20 -6.28 2.19 -32.50
N MET A 21 -5.03 2.08 -33.00
CA MET A 21 -3.85 1.95 -32.15
C MET A 21 -3.56 3.23 -31.34
N ARG A 22 -3.89 4.43 -31.88
CA ARG A 22 -3.79 5.71 -31.17
C ARG A 22 -4.91 5.89 -30.12
N LEU A 23 -6.09 5.34 -30.38
CA LEU A 23 -7.25 5.38 -29.48
C LEU A 23 -7.24 4.29 -28.40
N CYS A 24 -6.25 3.38 -28.41
CA CYS A 24 -6.12 2.34 -27.41
C CYS A 24 -4.94 2.64 -26.45
N PRO A 25 -5.01 3.67 -25.59
CA PRO A 25 -4.21 3.68 -24.37
C PRO A 25 -4.84 2.70 -23.36
N VAL A 26 -5.13 1.46 -23.78
CA VAL A 26 -5.54 0.37 -22.87
C VAL A 26 -4.29 -0.43 -22.52
N LEU A 27 -3.24 0.27 -22.11
CA LEU A 27 -1.99 -0.32 -21.65
C LEU A 27 -1.66 0.31 -20.30
N GLY A 28 -2.26 -0.19 -19.22
CA GLY A 28 -1.80 0.21 -17.89
C GLY A 28 -2.66 -0.19 -16.70
N HIS A 29 -3.96 0.05 -16.70
CA HIS A 29 -4.79 -0.30 -15.54
C HIS A 29 -5.20 -1.77 -15.60
N PHE A 30 -4.34 -2.65 -15.11
CA PHE A 30 -4.72 -4.01 -14.74
C PHE A 30 -5.78 -3.91 -13.64
N LEU A 31 -7.05 -4.12 -13.97
CA LEU A 31 -8.11 -4.25 -12.97
C LEU A 31 -7.72 -5.40 -12.01
N GLY A 32 -7.59 -5.08 -10.73
CA GLY A 32 -7.15 -6.01 -9.69
C GLY A 32 -5.63 -6.17 -9.53
N GLY A 33 -4.82 -5.37 -10.23
CA GLY A 33 -3.38 -5.24 -9.96
C GLY A 33 -3.11 -4.46 -8.67
N ILE A 34 -1.85 -4.48 -8.22
CA ILE A 34 -1.39 -3.57 -7.18
C ILE A 34 -1.22 -2.19 -7.82
N GLU A 35 -1.84 -1.18 -7.22
CA GLU A 35 -1.73 0.21 -7.65
C GLU A 35 -1.20 1.09 -6.53
N LYS A 36 -0.53 2.18 -6.91
CA LYS A 36 -0.07 3.19 -5.95
C LYS A 36 -1.28 3.83 -5.27
N SER A 37 -1.18 4.02 -3.96
CA SER A 37 -2.21 4.61 -3.12
C SER A 37 -1.58 5.63 -2.16
N SER A 38 -2.31 6.01 -1.12
CA SER A 38 -1.89 6.97 -0.11
C SER A 38 -2.69 6.77 1.19
N MET A 39 -2.32 7.48 2.24
CA MET A 39 -2.98 7.38 3.56
C MET A 39 -4.39 7.99 3.59
N GLU A 40 -4.75 8.78 2.57
CA GLU A 40 -6.08 9.37 2.39
C GLU A 40 -7.13 8.37 1.86
N GLU A 41 -6.69 7.19 1.43
CA GLU A 41 -7.60 6.12 1.00
C GLU A 41 -8.47 5.64 2.17
N GLU A 42 -9.76 5.39 1.90
CA GLU A 42 -10.68 4.84 2.89
C GLU A 42 -10.16 3.49 3.43
N GLY A 43 -10.12 3.35 4.76
CA GLY A 43 -9.59 2.17 5.44
C GLY A 43 -8.07 2.13 5.61
N ALA A 44 -7.27 2.91 4.86
CA ALA A 44 -5.81 2.82 4.92
C ALA A 44 -5.24 3.14 6.32
N SER A 45 -5.76 4.21 6.95
CA SER A 45 -5.33 4.59 8.31
C SER A 45 -5.69 3.54 9.36
N GLU A 46 -6.88 2.92 9.25
CA GLU A 46 -7.33 1.88 10.16
C GLU A 46 -6.54 0.59 9.96
N ALA A 47 -6.30 0.18 8.72
CA ALA A 47 -5.49 -0.97 8.35
C ALA A 47 -4.05 -0.84 8.85
N LEU A 48 -3.41 0.33 8.71
CA LEU A 48 -2.06 0.56 9.22
C LEU A 48 -2.03 0.51 10.76
N ASN A 49 -3.00 1.14 11.43
CA ASN A 49 -3.10 1.10 12.89
C ASN A 49 -3.28 -0.35 13.39
N TYR A 50 -4.14 -1.13 12.74
CA TYR A 50 -4.31 -2.55 13.02
C TYR A 50 -3.00 -3.34 12.86
N ALA A 51 -2.27 -3.13 11.76
CA ALA A 51 -0.99 -3.78 11.52
C ALA A 51 0.05 -3.48 12.61
N VAL A 52 0.15 -2.22 13.03
CA VAL A 52 1.10 -1.78 14.07
C VAL A 52 0.71 -2.33 15.44
N ASN A 53 -0.58 -2.45 15.75
CA ASN A 53 -1.05 -3.09 16.98
C ASN A 53 -0.71 -4.58 17.00
N GLU A 54 -1.03 -5.31 15.92
CA GLU A 54 -0.67 -6.72 15.76
C GLU A 54 0.85 -6.95 15.81
N TYR A 55 1.64 -6.04 15.23
CA TYR A 55 3.09 -6.05 15.32
C TYR A 55 3.54 -5.93 16.79
N ASN A 56 3.01 -4.95 17.51
CA ASN A 56 3.34 -4.72 18.92
C ASN A 56 2.94 -5.90 19.81
N GLU A 57 1.82 -6.57 19.55
CA GLU A 57 1.41 -7.76 20.31
C GLU A 57 2.35 -8.95 20.09
N LYS A 58 2.83 -9.14 18.85
CA LYS A 58 3.68 -10.30 18.48
C LYS A 58 5.17 -10.07 18.72
N ASN A 59 5.63 -8.83 18.63
CA ASN A 59 7.03 -8.47 18.84
C ASN A 59 7.39 -8.65 20.33
N SER A 60 8.58 -9.18 20.62
CA SER A 60 9.04 -9.48 21.99
C SER A 60 9.59 -8.28 22.77
N ASP A 61 9.72 -7.10 22.15
CA ASP A 61 10.19 -5.88 22.82
C ASP A 61 9.24 -5.49 23.96
N LEU A 62 9.82 -4.94 25.03
CA LEU A 62 9.08 -4.45 26.20
C LEU A 62 8.32 -3.16 25.89
N TYR A 63 8.82 -2.36 24.95
CA TYR A 63 8.27 -1.06 24.60
C TYR A 63 7.40 -1.15 23.34
N LEU A 64 6.47 -0.20 23.22
CA LEU A 64 5.66 -0.07 22.02
C LEU A 64 6.46 0.61 20.90
N SER A 65 6.20 0.19 19.67
CA SER A 65 6.64 0.86 18.46
C SER A 65 5.50 1.68 17.85
N ARG A 66 5.82 2.83 17.27
CA ARG A 66 4.89 3.70 16.53
C ARG A 66 5.45 4.08 15.18
N VAL A 67 4.56 4.41 14.25
CA VAL A 67 4.95 4.91 12.92
C VAL A 67 5.60 6.28 13.07
N VAL A 68 6.85 6.38 12.63
CA VAL A 68 7.60 7.64 12.49
C VAL A 68 7.29 8.25 11.12
N GLU A 69 7.28 7.42 10.09
CA GLU A 69 7.12 7.87 8.71
C GLU A 69 6.48 6.76 7.86
N VAL A 70 5.56 7.14 6.98
CA VAL A 70 5.02 6.26 5.93
C VAL A 70 5.81 6.50 4.65
N LYS A 71 6.50 5.48 4.14
CA LYS A 71 7.37 5.56 2.97
C LYS A 71 6.61 5.30 1.67
N ASP A 72 5.75 4.29 1.66
CA ASP A 72 4.90 3.97 0.52
C ASP A 72 3.60 3.33 0.96
N VAL A 73 2.55 3.56 0.17
CA VAL A 73 1.24 2.94 0.33
C VAL A 73 0.78 2.44 -1.03
N GLN A 74 0.43 1.18 -1.11
CA GLN A 74 -0.16 0.57 -2.30
C GLN A 74 -1.43 -0.17 -1.91
N LYS A 75 -2.34 -0.32 -2.86
CA LYS A 75 -3.57 -1.06 -2.65
C LYS A 75 -3.85 -2.04 -3.78
N GLN A 76 -4.62 -3.08 -3.47
CA GLN A 76 -5.15 -4.02 -4.44
C GLN A 76 -6.59 -4.36 -4.05
N VAL A 77 -7.53 -4.08 -4.97
CA VAL A 77 -8.93 -4.43 -4.80
C VAL A 77 -9.13 -5.91 -5.09
N VAL A 78 -9.66 -6.64 -4.10
CA VAL A 78 -9.98 -8.08 -4.14
C VAL A 78 -11.39 -8.30 -3.57
N ALA A 79 -11.67 -9.41 -2.88
CA ALA A 79 -12.80 -9.51 -1.95
C ALA A 79 -12.49 -8.67 -0.68
N GLY A 80 -12.51 -7.36 -0.84
CA GLY A 80 -12.01 -6.37 0.14
C GLY A 80 -10.85 -5.58 -0.46
N THR A 81 -10.06 -4.94 0.40
CA THR A 81 -8.87 -4.17 -0.01
C THR A 81 -7.64 -4.74 0.67
N LYS A 82 -6.63 -5.11 -0.12
CA LYS A 82 -5.30 -5.37 0.42
C LYS A 82 -4.49 -4.09 0.39
N PHE A 83 -4.00 -3.66 1.53
CA PHE A 83 -3.05 -2.57 1.66
C PHE A 83 -1.63 -3.12 1.84
N PHE A 84 -0.68 -2.48 1.19
CA PHE A 84 0.74 -2.74 1.33
C PHE A 84 1.37 -1.46 1.87
N PHE A 85 1.95 -1.53 3.05
CA PHE A 85 2.57 -0.39 3.73
C PHE A 85 4.06 -0.64 3.88
N ASP A 86 4.86 0.31 3.43
CA ASP A 86 6.25 0.44 3.82
C ASP A 86 6.35 1.62 4.79
N VAL A 87 6.79 1.36 6.03
CA VAL A 87 6.83 2.34 7.11
C VAL A 87 8.13 2.26 7.89
N ILE A 88 8.51 3.38 8.50
CA ILE A 88 9.53 3.42 9.54
C ILE A 88 8.83 3.39 10.89
N LEU A 89 9.15 2.38 11.69
CA LEU A 89 8.75 2.31 13.09
C LEU A 89 9.88 2.84 13.97
N GLY A 90 9.49 3.52 15.04
CA GLY A 90 10.38 4.00 16.09
C GLY A 90 9.85 3.59 17.45
N LYS A 91 10.79 3.33 18.36
CA LYS A 91 10.48 2.92 19.72
C LYS A 91 9.92 4.08 20.53
N THR A 92 8.97 3.78 21.39
CA THR A 92 8.38 4.73 22.34
C THR A 92 8.94 4.53 23.74
N ILE A 93 8.67 5.48 24.64
CA ILE A 93 9.03 5.35 26.05
C ILE A 93 8.05 4.47 26.87
N CYS A 94 6.94 4.02 26.28
CA CYS A 94 5.92 3.28 27.03
C CYS A 94 6.12 1.79 26.96
N LEU A 95 5.86 1.15 28.09
CA LEU A 95 5.82 -0.29 28.21
C LEU A 95 4.50 -0.83 27.66
N LYS A 96 4.54 -2.00 27.02
CA LYS A 96 3.34 -2.74 26.59
C LYS A 96 2.38 -3.07 27.74
N THR A 97 2.90 -3.14 28.97
CA THR A 97 2.13 -3.42 30.19
C THR A 97 1.45 -2.19 30.78
N GLN A 98 1.70 -0.99 30.25
CA GLN A 98 1.08 0.23 30.75
C GLN A 98 -0.40 0.28 30.34
N GLY A 99 -1.29 0.59 31.29
CA GLY A 99 -2.74 0.58 31.05
C GLY A 99 -3.26 1.76 30.22
N ASP A 100 -2.59 2.92 30.27
CA ASP A 100 -2.94 4.09 29.47
C ASP A 100 -1.86 4.34 28.40
N LEU A 101 -2.24 4.08 27.14
CA LEU A 101 -1.40 4.24 25.95
C LEU A 101 -1.78 5.48 25.12
N THR A 102 -2.69 6.33 25.65
CA THR A 102 -3.22 7.51 24.93
C THR A 102 -2.09 8.47 24.56
N ASN A 103 -1.17 8.72 25.48
CA ASN A 103 -0.01 9.57 25.25
C ASN A 103 1.27 8.76 25.38
N CYS A 104 1.81 8.34 24.22
CA CYS A 104 3.03 7.56 24.18
C CYS A 104 4.01 8.14 23.15
N PRO A 105 4.89 9.07 23.57
CA PRO A 105 5.82 9.70 22.65
C PRO A 105 6.93 8.73 22.23
N LEU A 106 7.52 9.02 21.06
CA LEU A 106 8.75 8.37 20.63
C LEU A 106 9.87 8.64 21.65
N ASN A 107 10.79 7.69 21.79
CA ASN A 107 11.97 7.90 22.61
C ASN A 107 12.93 8.84 21.87
N GLU A 108 13.03 10.09 22.31
CA GLU A 108 13.95 11.08 21.72
C GLU A 108 15.43 10.76 21.98
N GLU A 109 15.72 9.98 23.03
CA GLU A 109 17.09 9.57 23.41
C GLU A 109 17.56 8.31 22.67
N ALA A 110 16.62 7.51 22.17
CA ALA A 110 16.95 6.52 21.17
C ALA A 110 17.28 7.30 19.90
N ASP A 111 18.56 7.57 19.68
CA ASP A 111 19.05 8.00 18.38
C ASP A 111 18.43 7.11 17.29
N GLN A 112 18.44 7.58 16.04
CA GLN A 112 17.93 6.89 14.84
C GLN A 112 18.27 5.37 14.74
N GLN A 113 19.23 4.89 15.53
CA GLN A 113 19.66 3.50 15.71
C GLN A 113 18.55 2.51 16.12
N GLU A 114 17.43 2.95 16.70
CA GLU A 114 16.31 2.03 17.03
C GLU A 114 15.16 2.07 16.01
N HIS A 115 15.37 2.70 14.86
CA HIS A 115 14.37 2.68 13.80
C HIS A 115 14.39 1.35 13.04
N GLU A 116 13.20 0.92 12.65
CA GLU A 116 13.01 -0.28 11.84
C GLU A 116 12.22 0.07 10.59
N PHE A 117 12.69 -0.39 9.43
CA PHE A 117 11.88 -0.40 8.22
C PHE A 117 11.02 -1.65 8.23
N CYS A 118 9.70 -1.47 8.13
CA CYS A 118 8.72 -2.54 8.14
C CYS A 118 7.87 -2.50 6.87
N SER A 119 7.66 -3.68 6.29
CA SER A 119 6.67 -3.93 5.24
C SER A 119 5.51 -4.73 5.80
N PHE A 120 4.30 -4.17 5.72
CA PHE A 120 3.06 -4.81 6.16
C PHE A 120 2.13 -5.07 4.98
N VAL A 121 1.48 -6.24 4.99
CA VAL A 121 0.37 -6.55 4.08
C VAL A 121 -0.87 -6.79 4.91
N VAL A 122 -1.88 -5.94 4.74
CA VAL A 122 -3.12 -5.96 5.53
C VAL A 122 -4.28 -6.21 4.58
N HIS A 123 -5.21 -7.07 4.96
CA HIS A 123 -6.45 -7.28 4.22
C HIS A 123 -7.63 -6.79 5.05
N ASP A 124 -8.32 -5.80 4.51
CA ASP A 124 -9.50 -5.17 5.07
C ASP A 124 -10.75 -5.59 4.29
N ILE A 125 -11.78 -6.07 4.98
CA ILE A 125 -13.10 -6.43 4.46
C ILE A 125 -14.15 -5.63 5.24
N PRO A 126 -14.45 -4.38 4.83
CA PRO A 126 -15.27 -3.47 5.63
C PRO A 126 -16.69 -3.99 5.91
N TRP A 127 -17.32 -4.65 4.93
CA TRP A 127 -18.69 -5.18 5.08
C TRP A 127 -18.78 -6.41 5.99
N GLU A 128 -17.66 -7.00 6.38
CA GLU A 128 -17.58 -8.09 7.39
C GLU A 128 -16.99 -7.60 8.72
N ASN A 129 -16.61 -6.31 8.81
CA ASN A 129 -15.88 -5.74 9.95
C ASN A 129 -14.65 -6.58 10.32
N TYR A 130 -13.88 -6.95 9.29
CA TYR A 130 -12.77 -7.90 9.41
C TYR A 130 -11.50 -7.29 8.81
N ILE A 131 -10.46 -7.16 9.63
CA ILE A 131 -9.12 -6.72 9.23
C ILE A 131 -8.13 -7.77 9.71
N VAL A 132 -7.16 -8.13 8.88
CA VAL A 132 -6.12 -9.10 9.23
C VAL A 132 -4.76 -8.69 8.68
N LEU A 133 -3.71 -8.85 9.49
CA LEU A 133 -2.32 -8.70 9.08
C LEU A 133 -1.87 -10.01 8.42
N LEU A 134 -1.77 -10.02 7.10
CA LEU A 134 -1.38 -11.19 6.30
C LEU A 134 0.11 -11.49 6.44
N SER A 135 0.95 -10.45 6.44
CA SER A 135 2.39 -10.60 6.63
C SER A 135 3.02 -9.33 7.21
N SER A 136 4.07 -9.50 8.00
CA SER A 136 4.95 -8.43 8.48
C SER A 136 6.40 -8.85 8.31
N SER A 137 7.25 -7.92 7.89
CA SER A 137 8.69 -8.10 7.80
C SER A 137 9.37 -6.80 8.18
N CYS A 138 10.23 -6.83 9.20
CA CYS A 138 10.92 -5.66 9.71
C CYS A 138 12.43 -5.91 9.81
N HIS A 139 13.22 -4.85 9.64
CA HIS A 139 14.66 -4.85 9.87
C HIS A 139 15.13 -3.49 10.38
N SER A 140 16.14 -3.47 11.25
CA SER A 140 16.77 -2.25 11.74
C SER A 140 17.40 -1.44 10.61
N ILE A 141 17.35 -0.11 10.68
CA ILE A 141 17.98 0.83 9.72
C ILE A 141 18.98 1.77 10.37
#